data_AF-A0AAP6SFM8-F1
#
_entry.id   AF-A0AAP6SFM8-F1
#
_cell.length_a   1.000
_cell.length_b   1.000
_cell.length_c   1.000
_cell.angle_alpha   90.00
_cell.angle_beta   90.00
_cell.angle_gamma   90.00
#
_symmetry.space_group_name_H-M   'P 1'
#
loop_
_entity.id
_entity.type
_entity.pdbx_description
1 polymer ?
#
loop_
_entity_poly.entity_id
_entity_poly.type
_entity_poly.pdbx_seq_one_letter_code
_entity_poly.pdbx_strand_id
1 'polypeptide(L)'
;MKLKVIKPFNGKAEGKTLCPGEFIQSNDVERINALVGRGFCVIVALDDAPTASETAPTIPVEVVSDHVEFQGERYHIETIKAALGIMGIRVAHNAKEKAVSNALSALTDEQAQTLSEMLNNNETADPNPEKE
;
A
#
# COMPACT_ATOMS: atom_id res chain seq x y z
N MET A 1 -6.92 18.79 0.72
CA MET A 1 -6.62 18.15 -0.59
C MET A 1 -5.20 17.59 -0.62
N LYS A 2 -5.00 16.43 -1.25
CA LYS A 2 -3.69 15.78 -1.39
C LYS A 2 -3.12 16.00 -2.79
N LEU A 3 -1.90 16.51 -2.83
CA LEU A 3 -1.13 16.81 -4.03
C LEU A 3 0.08 15.88 -4.10
N LYS A 4 0.41 15.38 -5.29
CA LYS A 4 1.67 14.68 -5.57
C LYS A 4 2.60 15.59 -6.34
N VAL A 5 3.83 15.71 -5.88
CA VAL A 5 4.87 16.49 -6.54
C VAL A 5 5.34 15.73 -7.78
N ILE A 6 5.36 16.42 -8.91
CA ILE A 6 5.81 15.87 -10.20
C ILE A 6 7.09 16.54 -10.70
N LYS A 7 7.40 17.74 -10.20
CA LYS A 7 8.66 18.45 -10.47
C LYS A 7 9.27 18.96 -9.17
N PRO A 8 10.60 18.92 -9.03
CA PRO A 8 11.25 19.41 -7.83
C PRO A 8 11.03 20.92 -7.69
N PHE A 9 10.72 21.38 -6.47
CA PHE A 9 10.63 22.81 -6.18
C PHE A 9 10.96 23.10 -4.72
N ASN A 10 11.39 24.34 -4.45
CA ASN A 10 11.62 24.77 -3.08
C ASN A 10 10.28 25.14 -2.42
N GLY A 11 9.83 24.29 -1.49
CA GLY A 11 8.62 24.50 -0.74
C GLY A 11 8.87 25.48 0.40
N LYS A 12 8.63 26.78 0.18
CA LYS A 12 8.73 27.78 1.26
C LYS A 12 7.89 27.42 2.49
N ALA A 13 6.71 26.85 2.27
CA ALA A 13 5.82 26.39 3.36
C ALA A 13 6.36 25.16 4.11
N GLU A 14 7.14 24.30 3.44
CA GLU A 14 7.72 23.08 4.00
C GLU A 14 9.15 23.29 4.52
N GLY A 15 9.74 24.47 4.27
CA GLY A 15 11.13 24.78 4.62
C GLY A 15 12.19 23.94 3.89
N LYS A 16 11.79 23.11 2.92
CA LYS A 16 12.66 22.17 2.21
C LYS A 16 12.39 22.13 0.72
N THR A 17 13.34 21.59 -0.04
CA THR A 17 13.13 21.23 -1.44
C THR A 17 12.33 19.94 -1.50
N LEU A 18 11.17 20.01 -2.16
CA LEU A 18 10.28 18.88 -2.39
C LEU A 18 10.68 18.23 -3.71
N CYS A 19 10.86 16.91 -3.68
CA CYS A 19 11.25 16.12 -4.84
C CYS A 19 10.02 15.48 -5.52
N PRO A 20 10.10 15.14 -6.82
CA PRO A 20 9.08 14.36 -7.49
C PRO A 20 8.79 13.07 -6.72
N GLY A 21 7.51 12.76 -6.53
CA GLY A 21 7.05 11.61 -5.74
C GLY A 21 6.66 11.95 -4.30
N GLU A 22 7.10 13.10 -3.76
CA GLU A 22 6.63 13.58 -2.45
C GLU A 22 5.14 13.96 -2.52
N PHE A 23 4.46 13.88 -1.37
CA PHE A 23 3.07 14.28 -1.22
C PHE A 23 2.97 15.54 -0.35
N ILE A 24 2.08 16.43 -0.74
CA ILE A 24 1.79 17.66 0.00
C ILE A 24 0.31 17.67 0.29
N GLN A 25 -0.04 17.85 1.56
CA GLN A 25 -1.41 18.14 1.94
C GLN A 25 -1.57 19.65 2.06
N SER A 26 -2.58 20.19 1.39
CA SER A 26 -2.94 21.60 1.46
C SER A 26 -4.45 21.72 1.39
N ASN A 27 -5.01 22.62 2.19
CA ASN A 27 -6.42 23.02 2.11
C ASN A 27 -6.57 24.43 1.53
N ASP A 28 -5.45 25.12 1.30
CA ASP A 28 -5.42 26.44 0.69
C ASP A 28 -5.54 26.35 -0.83
N VAL A 29 -6.67 26.83 -1.37
CA VAL A 29 -7.05 26.71 -2.79
C VAL A 29 -6.14 27.54 -3.68
N GLU A 30 -5.74 28.74 -3.26
CA GLU A 30 -4.82 29.60 -4.04
C GLU A 30 -3.45 28.94 -4.19
N ARG A 31 -2.93 28.35 -3.09
CA ARG A 31 -1.69 27.56 -3.12
C ARG A 31 -1.81 26.33 -4.01
N ILE A 32 -2.92 25.58 -3.91
CA ILE A 32 -3.16 24.40 -4.76
C ILE A 32 -3.16 24.81 -6.23
N ASN A 33 -3.90 25.85 -6.58
CA ASN A 33 -3.98 26.32 -7.96
C ASN A 33 -2.62 26.83 -8.48
N ALA A 34 -1.84 27.52 -7.65
CA ALA A 34 -0.50 27.95 -8.03
C ALA A 34 0.45 26.75 -8.27
N LEU A 35 0.38 25.71 -7.43
CA LEU A 35 1.22 24.51 -7.54
C LEU A 35 0.84 23.63 -8.74
N VAL A 36 -0.46 23.45 -8.97
CA VAL A 36 -1.00 22.63 -10.07
C VAL A 36 -0.91 23.40 -11.39
N GLY A 37 -1.31 24.67 -11.41
CA GLY A 37 -1.27 25.53 -12.59
C GLY A 37 0.14 25.80 -13.12
N ARG A 38 1.15 25.81 -12.23
CA ARG A 38 2.57 25.87 -12.66
C ARG A 38 3.17 24.51 -12.99
N GLY A 39 2.41 23.42 -12.83
CA GLY A 39 2.84 22.06 -13.16
C GLY A 39 3.91 21.50 -12.22
N PHE A 40 3.95 21.95 -10.96
CA PHE A 40 4.81 21.38 -9.93
C PHE A 40 4.16 20.18 -9.25
N CYS A 41 2.83 20.21 -9.10
CA CYS A 41 2.05 19.16 -8.45
C CYS A 41 0.84 18.74 -9.27
N VAL A 42 0.31 17.56 -8.98
CA VAL A 42 -0.98 17.06 -9.47
C VAL A 42 -1.87 16.70 -8.28
N ILE A 43 -3.17 16.98 -8.38
CA ILE A 43 -4.13 16.59 -7.35
C ILE A 43 -4.34 15.07 -7.45
N VAL A 44 -4.15 14.37 -6.35
CA VAL A 44 -4.28 12.90 -6.29
C VAL A 44 -5.43 12.45 -5.40
N ALA A 45 -5.88 13.29 -4.47
CA ALA A 45 -7.09 13.04 -3.70
C ALA A 45 -7.77 14.35 -3.31
N LEU A 46 -9.10 14.33 -3.40
CA LEU A 46 -9.98 15.35 -2.85
C LEU A 46 -10.52 14.78 -1.54
N ASP A 47 -9.97 15.23 -0.41
CA ASP A 47 -10.52 14.91 0.90
C ASP A 47 -11.84 15.67 1.06
N ASP A 48 -12.95 14.95 1.00
CA ASP A 48 -14.27 15.43 1.43
C ASP A 48 -14.61 14.69 2.75
N ALA A 49 -14.50 15.41 3.86
CA ALA A 49 -14.89 15.05 5.23
C ALA A 49 -13.97 14.09 6.05
N PRO A 50 -13.99 14.22 7.39
CA PRO A 50 -12.89 13.85 8.28
C PRO A 50 -12.99 12.38 8.67
N THR A 51 -11.99 11.60 8.29
CA THR A 51 -11.68 10.38 9.03
C THR A 51 -10.40 10.62 9.79
N ALA A 52 -10.58 10.91 11.07
CA ALA A 52 -9.53 10.82 12.06
C ALA A 52 -8.94 9.41 12.01
N SER A 53 -7.69 9.31 11.60
CA SER A 53 -6.73 8.49 12.33
C SER A 53 -5.34 9.00 12.01
N GLU A 54 -4.84 9.84 12.91
CA GLU A 54 -3.42 10.05 13.09
C GLU A 54 -2.77 8.68 13.34
N THR A 55 -1.87 8.27 12.44
CA THR A 55 -0.61 7.69 12.89
C THR A 55 0.49 8.10 11.91
N ALA A 56 1.38 8.94 12.43
CA ALA A 56 2.79 9.20 12.13
C ALA A 56 3.47 8.61 10.86
N PRO A 57 4.51 9.29 10.34
CA PRO A 57 4.84 9.37 8.93
C PRO A 57 5.56 8.13 8.39
N THR A 58 4.94 7.45 7.42
CA THR A 58 5.63 6.41 6.64
C THR A 58 6.19 7.00 5.34
N ILE A 59 7.51 6.99 5.30
CA ILE A 59 8.44 7.09 4.17
C ILE A 59 7.83 6.62 2.83
N PRO A 60 8.12 7.28 1.69
CA PRO A 60 7.47 7.03 0.41
C PRO A 60 7.65 5.58 -0.03
N VAL A 61 6.63 4.77 0.20
CA VAL A 61 6.48 3.48 -0.45
C VAL A 61 5.99 3.80 -1.85
N GLU A 62 6.88 3.58 -2.83
CA GLU A 62 6.50 3.37 -4.23
C GLU A 62 5.17 2.63 -4.26
N VAL A 63 4.24 2.99 -5.15
CA VAL A 63 3.02 2.20 -5.33
C VAL A 63 3.40 0.88 -6.00
N VAL A 64 4.11 0.03 -5.26
CA VAL A 64 4.13 -1.40 -5.44
C VAL A 64 2.72 -1.83 -5.11
N SER A 65 2.04 -2.46 -6.07
CA SER A 65 0.87 -3.27 -5.76
C SER A 65 1.30 -4.23 -4.66
N ASP A 66 0.97 -3.91 -3.40
CA ASP A 66 1.30 -4.76 -2.25
C ASP A 66 0.31 -5.92 -2.13
N HIS A 67 -0.48 -6.16 -3.18
CA HIS A 67 -1.49 -7.19 -3.20
C HIS A 67 -1.19 -8.13 -4.37
N VAL A 68 -1.34 -9.43 -4.11
CA VAL A 68 -1.24 -10.48 -5.11
C VAL A 68 -2.55 -11.25 -5.15
N GLU A 69 -2.96 -11.66 -6.33
CA GLU A 69 -4.14 -12.51 -6.49
C GLU A 69 -3.76 -13.98 -6.32
N PHE A 70 -4.48 -14.68 -5.44
CA PHE A 70 -4.34 -16.12 -5.20
C PHE A 70 -5.73 -16.74 -5.12
N GLN A 71 -6.00 -17.76 -5.94
CA GLN A 71 -7.30 -18.44 -6.02
C GLN A 71 -8.52 -17.51 -6.23
N GLY A 72 -8.32 -16.37 -6.89
CA GLY A 72 -9.38 -15.37 -7.16
C GLY A 72 -9.60 -14.36 -6.04
N GLU A 73 -8.82 -14.41 -4.96
CA GLU A 73 -8.83 -13.44 -3.87
C GLU A 73 -7.54 -12.62 -3.83
N ARG A 74 -7.62 -11.40 -3.29
CA ARG A 74 -6.49 -10.47 -3.22
C ARG A 74 -5.92 -10.44 -1.81
N TYR A 75 -4.67 -10.85 -1.69
CA TYR A 75 -3.97 -10.91 -0.42
C TYR A 75 -2.76 -9.98 -0.39
N HIS A 76 -2.44 -9.43 0.77
CA HIS A 76 -1.22 -8.64 0.95
C HIS A 76 0.02 -9.51 0.69
N ILE A 77 1.01 -8.96 0.00
CA ILE A 77 2.25 -9.65 -0.37
C ILE A 77 2.99 -10.11 0.89
N GLU A 78 2.97 -9.28 1.94
CA GLU A 78 3.57 -9.61 3.22
C GLU A 78 2.88 -10.81 3.90
N THR A 79 1.54 -10.86 3.87
CA THR A 79 0.75 -11.99 4.42
C THR A 79 1.07 -13.29 3.70
N ILE A 80 1.10 -13.26 2.36
CA ILE A 80 1.45 -14.42 1.54
C ILE A 80 2.88 -14.86 1.83
N LYS A 81 3.84 -13.93 1.91
CA LYS A 81 5.23 -14.25 2.25
C LYS A 81 5.36 -14.88 3.62
N ALA A 82 4.64 -14.37 4.62
CA ALA A 82 4.65 -14.94 5.96
C ALA A 82 4.12 -16.38 5.95
N ALA A 83 2.98 -16.62 5.30
CA ALA A 83 2.39 -17.94 5.20
C ALA A 83 3.26 -18.93 4.39
N LEU A 84 3.85 -18.48 3.27
CA LEU A 84 4.85 -19.26 2.52
C LEU A 84 6.08 -19.59 3.39
N GLY A 85 6.52 -18.65 4.22
CA GLY A 85 7.60 -18.85 5.18
C GLY A 85 7.28 -19.93 6.21
N ILE A 86 6.05 -19.96 6.74
CA ILE A 86 5.57 -21.00 7.67
C ILE A 86 5.58 -22.38 7.01
N MET A 87 5.21 -22.45 5.72
CA MET A 87 5.26 -23.68 4.92
C MET A 87 6.70 -24.10 4.54
N GLY A 88 7.72 -23.31 4.91
CA GLY A 88 9.12 -23.57 4.56
C GLY A 88 9.51 -23.14 3.14
N ILE A 89 8.66 -22.38 2.46
CA ILE A 89 8.87 -21.91 1.09
C ILE A 89 9.61 -20.57 1.14
N ARG A 90 10.84 -20.56 0.62
CA ARG A 90 11.70 -19.38 0.65
C ARG A 90 11.31 -18.41 -0.45
N VAL A 91 10.76 -17.27 -0.06
CA VAL A 91 10.54 -16.11 -0.92
C VAL A 91 11.54 -15.02 -0.54
N ALA A 92 12.14 -14.36 -1.52
CA ALA A 92 13.09 -13.27 -1.26
C ALA A 92 12.40 -12.12 -0.52
N HIS A 93 13.08 -11.50 0.45
CA HIS A 93 12.51 -10.41 1.23
C HIS A 93 12.10 -9.21 0.34
N ASN A 94 12.81 -8.98 -0.76
CA ASN A 94 12.54 -7.96 -1.77
C ASN A 94 11.64 -8.43 -2.92
N ALA A 95 11.07 -9.64 -2.83
CA ALA A 95 10.13 -10.14 -3.83
C ALA A 95 8.88 -9.25 -3.89
N LYS A 96 8.60 -8.77 -5.10
CA LYS A 96 7.40 -8.00 -5.47
C LYS A 96 6.32 -8.94 -6.03
N GLU A 97 5.13 -8.41 -6.34
CA GLU A 97 3.95 -9.14 -6.84
C GLU A 97 4.33 -10.29 -7.79
N LYS A 98 4.99 -10.00 -8.91
CA LYS A 98 5.39 -10.99 -9.92
C LYS A 98 6.22 -12.16 -9.36
N ALA A 99 7.11 -11.90 -8.42
CA ALA A 99 7.94 -12.94 -7.81
C ALA A 99 7.14 -13.80 -6.82
N VAL A 100 6.19 -13.18 -6.12
CA VAL A 100 5.26 -13.90 -5.22
C VAL A 100 4.27 -14.72 -6.02
N SER A 101 3.65 -14.16 -7.07
CA SER A 101 2.79 -14.90 -7.99
C SER A 101 3.50 -16.11 -8.60
N ASN A 102 4.78 -15.96 -8.96
CA ASN A 102 5.55 -17.08 -9.49
C ASN A 102 5.80 -18.17 -8.43
N ALA A 103 6.00 -17.79 -7.16
CA ALA A 103 6.10 -18.75 -6.06
C ALA A 103 4.75 -19.47 -5.82
N LEU A 104 3.63 -18.73 -5.88
CA LEU A 104 2.29 -19.28 -5.77
C LEU A 104 1.96 -20.28 -6.88
N SER A 105 2.33 -19.96 -8.13
CA SER A 105 2.15 -20.87 -9.27
C SER A 105 3.07 -22.10 -9.25
N ALA A 106 4.15 -22.06 -8.45
CA ALA A 106 5.07 -23.18 -8.28
C ALA A 106 4.69 -24.11 -7.11
N LEU A 107 3.63 -23.78 -6.36
CA LEU A 107 3.10 -24.62 -5.29
C LEU A 107 2.46 -25.88 -5.88
N THR A 108 2.62 -27.01 -5.19
CA THR A 108 1.78 -28.19 -5.45
C THR A 108 0.36 -27.95 -4.94
N ASP A 109 -0.61 -28.72 -5.43
CA ASP A 109 -2.02 -28.60 -5.00
C ASP A 109 -2.18 -28.72 -3.47
N GLU A 110 -1.45 -29.65 -2.83
CA GLU A 110 -1.45 -29.81 -1.37
C GLU A 110 -0.92 -28.57 -0.65
N GLN A 111 0.13 -27.94 -1.19
CA GLN A 111 0.71 -26.72 -0.64
C GLN A 111 -0.22 -25.52 -0.84
N ALA A 112 -0.81 -25.38 -2.03
CA ALA A 112 -1.76 -24.31 -2.33
C ALA A 112 -2.99 -24.36 -1.42
N GLN A 113 -3.50 -25.56 -1.13
CA GLN A 113 -4.61 -25.75 -0.21
C GLN A 113 -4.23 -25.39 1.23
N THR A 114 -3.07 -25.85 1.69
CA THR A 114 -2.55 -25.51 3.02
C THR A 114 -2.34 -23.99 3.18
N LEU A 115 -1.85 -23.33 2.13
CA LEU A 115 -1.68 -21.87 2.09
C LEU A 115 -3.02 -21.16 2.21
N SER A 116 -4.03 -21.58 1.45
CA SER A 116 -5.39 -21.01 1.54
C SER A 116 -5.99 -21.16 2.92
N GLU A 117 -5.85 -22.33 3.57
CA GLU A 117 -6.34 -22.50 4.93
C GLU A 117 -5.61 -21.58 5.94
N MET A 118 -4.30 -21.37 5.77
CA MET A 118 -3.55 -20.42 6.60
C MET A 118 -4.01 -18.97 6.39
N LEU A 119 -4.28 -18.57 5.16
CA LEU A 119 -4.75 -17.22 4.85
C LEU A 119 -6.16 -16.97 5.41
N ASN A 120 -7.06 -17.94 5.27
CA ASN A 120 -8.43 -17.85 5.75
C ASN A 120 -8.52 -17.86 7.29
N ASN A 121 -7.63 -18.61 7.96
CA ASN A 121 -7.52 -18.59 9.42
C ASN A 121 -6.91 -17.30 9.98
N ASN A 122 -6.19 -16.52 9.16
CA ASN A 122 -5.61 -15.25 9.59
C ASN A 122 -6.58 -14.05 9.38
N GLU A 123 -7.68 -14.25 8.64
CA GLU A 123 -8.77 -13.28 8.49
C GLU A 123 -9.84 -13.39 9.61
N THR A 124 -9.75 -14.40 10.47
CA THR A 124 -10.65 -14.61 11.63
C THR A 124 -10.11 -14.06 12.95
N ALA A 125 -9.27 -13.01 12.90
CA ALA A 125 -8.89 -12.22 14.07
C ALA A 125 -9.73 -10.94 14.22
N ASP A 126 -11.00 -10.97 13.80
CA ASP A 126 -12.03 -10.07 14.34
C ASP A 126 -12.79 -10.82 15.46
N PRO A 127 -12.64 -10.42 16.74
CA PRO A 127 -13.34 -11.04 17.85
C PRO A 127 -14.76 -10.49 17.91
N ASN A 128 -15.67 -11.06 17.11
CA ASN A 128 -17.08 -10.97 17.42
C ASN A 128 -17.69 -12.37 17.54
N PRO A 129 -17.72 -12.95 18.74
CA PRO A 129 -18.50 -14.15 18.97
C PRO A 129 -19.98 -13.77 18.88
N GLU A 130 -20.62 -14.16 17.78
CA GLU A 130 -22.07 -14.22 17.72
C GLU A 130 -22.53 -15.44 18.56
N LYS A 131 -23.53 -15.22 19.43
CA LYS A 131 -24.44 -16.18 20.12
C LYS A 131 -23.90 -16.78 21.43
N GLU A 132 -24.66 -16.81 22.54
CA GLU A 132 -26.13 -16.96 22.73
C GLU A 132 -26.76 -15.93 23.69
#